data_AF-A0A9N7KYX5-F1
#
_entry.id   AF-A0A9N7KYX5-F1
#
_cell.length_a   1.000
_cell.length_b   1.000
_cell.length_c   1.000
_cell.angle_alpha   90.00
_cell.angle_beta   90.00
_cell.angle_gamma   90.00
#
_symmetry.space_group_name_H-M   'P 1'
#
loop_
_entity.id
_entity.type
_entity.pdbx_description
1 polymer ?
#
loop_
_entity_poly.entity_id
_entity_poly.type
_entity_poly.pdbx_seq_one_letter_code
_entity_poly.pdbx_strand_id
1 'polypeptide(L)'
;MLIASTLLAIGLSAGMWAARQDALANAFEAQGETLKAIGNAGGNEYILRYYNELQKAAPSIPGVADPYQPTMAELKAIGLPIQNFADTGWTNLPYRFRFQRVPSGCTPPACDVNGLVYLAGPLTDPATGGVYGRGLGEAISAIGGDGGFSDDLSPGTISGFGGQWNQANPMGSQVGTLAMQVGYATLGWQQFLRRDGSLPMMGTLNMRDTAGARHDIANVNALDAQSASLPGSSNANSMRVGSTYFYGDTQNTAVRSQPGGGFYVQDVNGNAADIKSSRDIYTRDVYANTTQANESYVNGWFRARNDGGIYWEKWGGGWYMSDPSWIRAYNGKNIWTPGTLQADGSVSSGYISSWGRVRSGEYMQIDGIANENWGCGPNGLVGRDGPGALLSCQNGLWKKLGGSDPPAGSLCGVQWNTGAPTVSCMGIGWGSGPMACPGGWGRTEVLVEGGNHMYMCVKY
;
A
#
# COMPACT_ATOMS: atom_id res chain seq x y z
N MET A 1 1.61 -111.16 6.02
CA MET A 1 0.82 -109.91 6.06
C MET A 1 1.31 -108.87 7.09
N LEU A 2 2.14 -109.22 8.08
CA LEU A 2 2.61 -108.25 9.10
C LEU A 2 3.66 -107.23 8.64
N ILE A 3 4.43 -107.49 7.58
CA ILE A 3 5.56 -106.63 7.15
C ILE A 3 5.08 -105.43 6.30
N ALA A 4 4.00 -105.61 5.54
CA ALA A 4 3.43 -104.56 4.69
C ALA A 4 2.70 -103.47 5.50
N SER A 5 2.08 -103.84 6.63
CA SER A 5 1.40 -102.89 7.52
C SER A 5 2.37 -102.04 8.35
N THR A 6 3.54 -102.57 8.73
CA THR A 6 4.59 -101.78 9.42
C THR A 6 5.30 -100.79 8.50
N LEU A 7 5.55 -101.15 7.24
CA LEU A 7 6.17 -100.23 6.27
C LEU A 7 5.24 -99.07 5.87
N LEU A 8 3.93 -99.32 5.76
CA LEU A 8 2.93 -98.28 5.51
C LEU A 8 2.81 -97.30 6.69
N ALA A 9 2.86 -97.82 7.93
CA ALA A 9 2.84 -97.00 9.14
C ALA A 9 4.09 -96.11 9.27
N ILE A 10 5.28 -96.62 8.92
CA ILE A 10 6.52 -95.85 8.93
C ILE A 10 6.49 -94.75 7.84
N GLY A 11 6.05 -95.07 6.62
CA GLY A 11 5.94 -94.09 5.53
C GLY A 11 4.94 -92.97 5.80
N LEU A 12 3.78 -93.28 6.39
CA LEU A 12 2.80 -92.27 6.82
C LEU A 12 3.33 -91.41 7.98
N SER A 13 4.05 -92.00 8.94
CA SER A 13 4.64 -91.25 10.06
C SER A 13 5.77 -90.31 9.60
N ALA A 14 6.59 -90.72 8.64
CA ALA A 14 7.66 -89.89 8.06
C ALA A 14 7.09 -88.76 7.19
N GLY A 15 6.07 -89.03 6.38
CA GLY A 15 5.38 -88.02 5.57
C GLY A 15 4.66 -86.97 6.43
N MET A 16 4.00 -87.41 7.52
CA MET A 16 3.38 -86.51 8.49
C MET A 16 4.42 -85.65 9.23
N TRP A 17 5.61 -86.20 9.53
CA TRP A 17 6.69 -85.44 10.17
C TRP A 17 7.28 -84.39 9.23
N ALA A 18 7.51 -84.71 7.96
CA ALA A 18 7.96 -83.76 6.96
C ALA A 18 6.93 -82.63 6.73
N ALA A 19 5.65 -82.99 6.51
CA ALA A 19 4.57 -82.02 6.36
C ALA A 19 4.40 -81.12 7.60
N ARG A 20 4.61 -81.67 8.81
CA ARG A 20 4.64 -80.89 10.06
C ARG A 20 5.82 -79.93 10.09
N GLN A 21 7.01 -80.34 9.67
CA GLN A 21 8.18 -79.45 9.64
C GLN A 21 7.99 -78.30 8.66
N ASP A 22 7.42 -78.55 7.48
CA ASP A 22 7.13 -77.50 6.50
C ASP A 22 6.03 -76.56 7.00
N ALA A 23 4.97 -77.09 7.61
CA ALA A 23 3.94 -76.26 8.24
C ALA A 23 4.49 -75.40 9.38
N LEU A 24 5.42 -75.94 10.17
CA LEU A 24 6.08 -75.21 11.25
C LEU A 24 7.03 -74.14 10.69
N ALA A 25 7.81 -74.45 9.66
CA ALA A 25 8.67 -73.49 8.97
C ALA A 25 7.88 -72.31 8.41
N ASN A 26 6.79 -72.57 7.69
CA ASN A 26 5.90 -71.54 7.14
C ASN A 26 5.29 -70.66 8.24
N ALA A 27 4.99 -71.23 9.40
CA ALA A 27 4.42 -70.47 10.51
C ALA A 27 5.46 -69.56 11.19
N PHE A 28 6.72 -69.99 11.26
CA PHE A 28 7.83 -69.13 11.69
C PHE A 28 8.12 -68.02 10.65
N GLU A 29 8.07 -68.33 9.37
CA GLU A 29 8.19 -67.36 8.29
C GLU A 29 7.11 -66.27 8.41
N ALA A 30 5.83 -66.66 8.53
CA ALA A 30 4.70 -65.74 8.75
C ALA A 30 4.83 -64.91 10.05
N GLN A 31 5.39 -65.52 11.10
CA GLN A 31 5.70 -64.81 12.35
C GLN A 31 6.81 -63.76 12.14
N GLY A 32 7.81 -64.06 11.31
CA GLY A 32 8.83 -63.14 10.84
C GLY A 32 8.23 -61.98 10.03
N GLU A 33 7.38 -62.26 9.06
CA GLU A 33 6.68 -61.23 8.27
C GLU A 33 5.83 -60.30 9.15
N THR A 34 5.12 -60.88 10.13
CA THR A 34 4.31 -60.10 11.07
C THR A 34 5.21 -59.22 11.94
N LEU A 35 6.32 -59.76 12.45
CA LEU A 35 7.27 -58.98 13.24
C LEU A 35 7.91 -57.85 12.41
N LYS A 36 8.19 -58.11 11.13
CA LYS A 36 8.68 -57.10 10.17
C LYS A 36 7.69 -55.98 9.96
N ALA A 37 6.42 -56.31 9.75
CA ALA A 37 5.36 -55.33 9.55
C ALA A 37 5.18 -54.45 10.80
N ILE A 38 5.18 -55.06 11.99
CA ILE A 38 5.14 -54.34 13.28
C ILE A 38 6.41 -53.52 13.50
N GLY A 39 7.58 -54.05 13.15
CA GLY A 39 8.86 -53.34 13.25
C GLY A 39 8.88 -52.08 12.39
N ASN A 40 8.37 -52.14 11.17
CA ASN A 40 8.27 -51.00 10.27
C ASN A 40 7.18 -50.01 10.69
N ALA A 41 5.95 -50.47 10.84
CA ALA A 41 4.78 -49.62 11.08
C ALA A 41 4.66 -49.15 12.55
N GLY A 42 5.24 -49.88 13.49
CA GLY A 42 5.28 -49.54 14.90
C GLY A 42 6.64 -48.97 15.29
N GLY A 43 7.70 -49.75 15.14
CA GLY A 43 9.05 -49.37 15.59
C GLY A 43 9.64 -48.17 14.86
N ASN A 44 9.84 -48.29 13.54
CA ASN A 44 10.45 -47.24 12.73
C ASN A 44 9.59 -45.96 12.70
N GLU A 45 8.27 -46.09 12.53
CA GLU A 45 7.34 -44.94 12.57
C GLU A 45 7.32 -44.22 13.92
N TYR A 46 7.42 -44.95 15.03
CA TYR A 46 7.51 -44.34 16.35
C TYR A 46 8.76 -43.47 16.48
N ILE A 47 9.92 -44.01 16.09
CA ILE A 47 11.18 -43.26 16.10
C ILE A 47 11.07 -42.05 15.16
N LEU A 48 10.55 -42.22 13.95
CA LEU A 48 10.37 -41.14 12.97
C LEU A 48 9.50 -40.00 13.49
N ARG A 49 8.42 -40.30 14.20
CA ARG A 49 7.46 -39.31 14.70
C ARG A 49 7.96 -38.58 15.94
N TYR A 50 8.68 -39.28 16.80
CA TYR A 50 9.10 -38.75 18.11
C TYR A 50 10.62 -38.62 18.25
N TYR A 51 11.35 -38.60 17.13
CA TYR A 51 12.82 -38.57 17.11
C TYR A 51 13.41 -37.48 18.00
N ASN A 52 12.94 -36.24 17.87
CA ASN A 52 13.43 -35.11 18.66
C ASN A 52 13.17 -35.28 20.17
N GLU A 53 12.04 -35.87 20.54
CA GLU A 53 11.73 -36.17 21.94
C GLU A 53 12.60 -37.29 22.48
N LEU A 54 12.76 -38.39 21.72
CA LEU A 54 13.57 -39.55 22.09
C LEU A 54 15.07 -39.25 22.23
N GLN A 55 15.54 -38.15 21.64
CA GLN A 55 16.90 -37.66 21.86
C GLN A 55 17.09 -36.96 23.22
N LYS A 56 16.05 -36.35 23.80
CA LYS A 56 16.18 -35.58 25.05
C LYS A 56 16.74 -36.43 26.19
N ALA A 57 17.39 -35.78 27.16
CA ALA A 57 17.90 -36.45 28.36
C ALA A 57 16.79 -37.14 29.18
N ALA A 58 15.58 -36.56 29.16
CA ALA A 58 14.36 -37.12 29.71
C ALA A 58 13.24 -37.01 28.67
N PRO A 59 13.04 -38.02 27.80
CA PRO A 59 11.95 -38.01 26.83
C PRO A 59 10.60 -38.10 27.53
N SER A 60 9.58 -37.44 26.98
CA SER A 60 8.20 -37.55 27.46
C SER A 60 7.24 -37.46 26.27
N ILE A 61 6.50 -38.54 26.03
CA ILE A 61 5.55 -38.63 24.91
C ILE A 61 4.15 -38.84 25.51
N PRO A 62 3.19 -37.93 25.28
CA PRO A 62 1.84 -38.08 25.79
C PRO A 62 1.21 -39.42 25.37
N GLY A 63 0.67 -40.16 26.35
CA GLY A 63 0.06 -41.47 26.11
C GLY A 63 1.05 -42.65 26.10
N VAL A 64 2.33 -42.42 26.38
CA VAL A 64 3.35 -43.48 26.52
C VAL A 64 4.04 -43.35 27.88
N ALA A 65 3.96 -44.39 28.71
CA ALA A 65 4.52 -44.37 30.06
C ALA A 65 6.06 -44.40 30.09
N ASP A 66 6.68 -45.25 29.28
CA ASP A 66 8.13 -45.30 29.06
C ASP A 66 8.42 -45.10 27.56
N PRO A 67 8.89 -43.91 27.13
CA PRO A 67 9.25 -43.64 25.74
C PRO A 67 10.29 -44.60 25.14
N TYR A 68 11.11 -45.24 25.96
CA TYR A 68 12.07 -46.24 25.49
C TYR A 68 11.51 -47.66 25.52
N GLN A 69 10.35 -47.90 26.12
CA GLN A 69 9.69 -49.21 26.17
C GLN A 69 8.17 -49.09 26.01
N PRO A 70 7.66 -48.55 24.88
CA PRO A 70 6.23 -48.47 24.66
C PRO A 70 5.62 -49.86 24.44
N THR A 71 4.37 -50.00 24.86
CA THR A 71 3.55 -51.20 24.64
C THR A 71 2.79 -51.11 23.32
N MET A 72 2.38 -52.27 22.80
CA MET A 72 1.54 -52.33 21.60
C MET A 72 0.25 -51.50 21.74
N ALA A 73 -0.38 -51.56 22.92
CA ALA A 73 -1.60 -50.82 23.23
C ALA A 73 -1.37 -49.30 23.21
N GLU A 74 -0.27 -48.81 23.78
CA GLU A 74 0.08 -47.38 23.75
C GLU A 74 0.38 -46.92 22.32
N LEU A 75 1.15 -47.71 21.55
CA LEU A 75 1.47 -47.40 20.16
C LEU A 75 0.21 -47.34 19.28
N LYS A 76 -0.76 -48.22 19.53
CA LYS A 76 -2.09 -48.15 18.90
C LYS A 76 -2.85 -46.89 19.33
N ALA A 77 -2.85 -46.57 20.62
CA ALA A 77 -3.58 -45.42 21.16
C ALA A 77 -3.06 -44.07 20.63
N ILE A 78 -1.75 -43.93 20.40
CA ILE A 78 -1.15 -42.73 19.80
C ILE A 78 -1.26 -42.68 18.26
N GLY A 79 -1.97 -43.64 17.66
CA GLY A 79 -2.31 -43.65 16.25
C GLY A 79 -1.22 -44.16 15.31
N LEU A 80 -0.32 -45.04 15.77
CA LEU A 80 0.59 -45.71 14.82
C LEU A 80 -0.18 -46.73 13.95
N PRO A 81 0.29 -46.98 12.71
CA PRO A 81 -0.39 -47.84 11.72
C PRO A 81 -0.26 -49.34 12.03
N ILE A 82 -0.56 -49.74 13.27
CA ILE A 82 -0.48 -51.11 13.78
C ILE A 82 -1.80 -51.63 14.36
N GLN A 83 -2.90 -50.93 14.10
CA GLN A 83 -4.23 -51.24 14.65
C GLN A 83 -4.70 -52.67 14.35
N ASN A 84 -4.33 -53.18 13.17
CA ASN A 84 -4.77 -54.48 12.67
C ASN A 84 -3.90 -55.66 13.13
N PHE A 85 -2.80 -55.41 13.84
CA PHE A 85 -1.96 -56.47 14.38
C PHE A 85 -2.43 -56.90 15.77
N ALA A 86 -2.34 -58.20 16.06
CA ALA A 86 -2.53 -58.71 17.42
C ALA A 86 -1.39 -58.25 18.34
N ASP A 87 -1.66 -58.14 19.65
CA ASP A 87 -0.65 -57.77 20.65
C ASP A 87 0.35 -58.91 20.92
N THR A 88 0.00 -60.12 20.51
CA THR A 88 0.79 -61.34 20.66
C THR A 88 1.00 -62.04 19.33
N GLY A 89 2.14 -62.72 19.18
CA GLY A 89 2.39 -63.65 18.07
C GLY A 89 1.59 -64.93 18.17
N TRP A 90 1.76 -65.84 17.21
CA TRP A 90 1.00 -67.09 17.12
C TRP A 90 1.22 -68.02 18.33
N THR A 91 2.38 -67.92 18.98
CA THR A 91 2.71 -68.64 20.24
C THR A 91 2.20 -67.94 21.51
N ASN A 92 1.32 -66.94 21.38
CA ASN A 92 0.81 -66.11 22.47
C ASN A 92 1.89 -65.31 23.20
N LEU A 93 3.05 -65.12 22.57
CA LEU A 93 4.14 -64.29 23.09
C LEU A 93 3.87 -62.82 22.75
N PRO A 94 3.95 -61.89 23.71
CA PRO A 94 3.67 -60.48 23.44
C PRO A 94 4.82 -59.84 22.66
N TYR A 95 4.46 -59.00 21.70
CA TYR A 95 5.41 -58.13 21.04
C TYR A 95 5.81 -56.98 21.97
N ARG A 96 7.10 -56.68 22.04
CA ARG A 96 7.66 -55.59 22.83
C ARG A 96 8.61 -54.73 22.02
N PHE A 97 8.73 -53.49 22.46
CA PHE A 97 9.59 -52.48 21.84
C PHE A 97 10.60 -52.03 22.88
N ARG A 98 11.85 -51.86 22.46
CA ARG A 98 12.91 -51.26 23.26
C ARG A 98 13.70 -50.31 22.39
N PHE A 99 13.81 -49.06 22.79
CA PHE A 99 14.60 -48.04 22.11
C PHE A 99 15.73 -47.56 23.02
N GLN A 100 16.75 -46.97 22.43
CA GLN A 100 17.88 -46.40 23.13
C GLN A 100 18.58 -45.34 22.29
N ARG A 101 19.35 -44.49 22.95
CA ARG A 101 20.24 -43.53 22.29
C ARG A 101 21.58 -44.20 21.99
N VAL A 102 22.13 -43.91 20.82
CA VAL A 102 23.43 -44.43 20.38
C VAL A 102 24.31 -43.29 19.88
N PRO A 103 25.59 -43.21 20.32
CA PRO A 103 26.20 -43.99 21.41
C PRO A 103 25.63 -43.59 22.79
N SER A 104 25.73 -44.50 23.77
CA SER A 104 25.32 -44.22 25.15
C SER A 104 26.05 -42.97 25.67
N GLY A 105 25.29 -42.00 26.22
CA GLY A 105 25.84 -40.73 26.71
C GLY A 105 26.04 -39.64 25.64
N CYS A 106 25.59 -39.84 24.41
CA CYS A 106 25.58 -38.79 23.39
C CYS A 106 24.84 -37.53 23.86
N THR A 107 25.27 -36.36 23.38
CA THR A 107 24.61 -35.07 23.69
C THR A 107 23.67 -34.70 22.53
N PRO A 108 22.37 -34.48 22.79
CA PRO A 108 21.44 -34.02 21.77
C PRO A 108 21.90 -32.69 21.14
N PRO A 109 21.68 -32.46 19.83
CA PRO A 109 20.88 -33.24 18.88
C PRO A 109 21.68 -34.26 18.06
N ALA A 110 22.90 -34.60 18.47
CA ALA A 110 23.80 -35.51 17.74
C ALA A 110 23.62 -36.99 18.13
N CYS A 111 22.45 -37.36 18.66
CA CYS A 111 22.16 -38.72 19.11
C CYS A 111 21.38 -39.48 18.03
N ASP A 112 21.85 -40.67 17.67
CA ASP A 112 21.00 -41.64 16.98
C ASP A 112 20.03 -42.30 17.98
N VAL A 113 18.86 -42.69 17.49
CA VAL A 113 17.88 -43.47 18.25
C VAL A 113 17.65 -44.77 17.51
N ASN A 114 18.09 -45.88 18.10
CA ASN A 114 17.84 -47.22 17.58
C ASN A 114 17.02 -48.06 18.57
N GLY A 115 16.59 -49.24 18.15
CA GLY A 115 15.84 -50.13 19.02
C GLY A 115 15.70 -51.56 18.50
N LEU A 116 14.95 -52.34 19.25
CA LEU A 116 14.53 -53.70 18.96
C LEU A 116 13.02 -53.82 19.11
N VAL A 117 12.40 -54.50 18.15
CA VAL A 117 11.04 -55.02 18.26
C VAL A 117 11.17 -56.53 18.36
N TYR A 118 10.64 -57.14 19.42
CA TYR A 118 10.91 -58.54 19.73
C TYR A 118 9.71 -59.25 20.35
N LEU A 119 9.69 -60.58 20.27
CA LEU A 119 8.74 -61.41 21.01
C LEU A 119 9.29 -61.67 22.42
N ALA A 120 8.51 -61.39 23.46
CA ALA A 120 8.94 -61.55 24.85
C ALA A 120 8.83 -63.01 25.33
N GLY A 121 9.60 -63.90 24.70
CA GLY A 121 9.67 -65.32 25.03
C GLY A 121 10.42 -66.12 23.97
N PRO A 122 10.75 -67.39 24.25
CA PRO A 122 11.41 -68.27 23.30
C PRO A 122 10.40 -68.75 22.24
N LEU A 123 10.73 -68.63 20.96
CA LEU A 123 9.99 -69.34 19.92
C LEU A 123 10.42 -70.81 19.89
N THR A 124 9.52 -71.66 20.38
CA THR A 124 9.73 -73.10 20.51
C THR A 124 8.86 -73.88 19.55
N ASP A 125 9.29 -75.10 19.20
CA ASP A 125 8.42 -76.07 18.56
C ASP A 125 7.31 -76.53 19.54
N PRO A 126 6.03 -76.32 19.23
CA PRO A 126 4.91 -76.66 20.12
C PRO A 126 4.85 -78.11 20.59
N ALA A 127 5.44 -79.07 19.86
CA ALA A 127 5.39 -80.47 20.28
C ALA A 127 6.58 -80.92 21.13
N THR A 128 7.71 -80.22 21.07
CA THR A 128 8.93 -80.59 21.82
C THR A 128 9.26 -79.60 22.94
N GLY A 129 8.72 -78.37 22.88
CA GLY A 129 9.08 -77.29 23.79
C GLY A 129 10.51 -76.77 23.62
N GLY A 130 11.28 -77.33 22.69
CA GLY A 130 12.64 -76.91 22.38
C GLY A 130 12.66 -75.74 21.41
N VAL A 131 13.70 -74.92 21.48
CA VAL A 131 13.92 -73.82 20.51
C VAL A 131 14.14 -74.41 19.12
N TYR A 132 13.35 -73.95 18.15
CA TYR A 132 13.37 -74.48 16.79
C TYR A 132 14.27 -73.63 15.89
N GLY A 133 15.57 -73.93 15.86
CA GLY A 133 16.58 -73.16 15.14
C GLY A 133 16.32 -73.00 13.63
N ARG A 134 15.84 -74.06 12.94
CA ARG A 134 15.46 -73.97 11.52
C ARG A 134 14.36 -72.92 11.30
N GLY A 135 13.31 -72.95 12.10
CA GLY A 135 12.22 -71.98 12.01
C GLY A 135 12.68 -70.55 12.33
N LEU A 136 13.55 -70.36 13.32
CA LEU A 136 14.14 -69.04 13.58
C LEU A 136 14.92 -68.52 12.36
N GLY A 137 15.62 -69.40 11.64
CA GLY A 137 16.25 -69.10 10.35
C GLY A 137 15.25 -68.59 9.31
N GLU A 138 14.12 -69.27 9.13
CA GLU A 138 13.07 -68.84 8.21
C GLU A 138 12.43 -67.50 8.64
N ALA A 139 12.19 -67.33 9.95
CA ALA A 139 11.63 -66.10 10.50
C ALA A 139 12.53 -64.88 10.23
N ILE A 140 13.86 -65.01 10.47
CA ILE A 140 14.78 -63.91 10.18
C ILE A 140 14.97 -63.70 8.66
N SER A 141 14.88 -64.76 7.85
CA SER A 141 14.90 -64.66 6.39
C SER A 141 13.74 -63.81 5.87
N ALA A 142 12.53 -64.01 6.42
CA ALA A 142 11.35 -63.20 6.10
C ALA A 142 11.50 -61.72 6.53
N ILE A 143 12.08 -61.48 7.71
CA ILE A 143 12.35 -60.13 8.19
C ILE A 143 13.37 -59.43 7.25
N GLY A 144 14.44 -60.13 6.88
CA GLY A 144 15.55 -59.63 6.08
C GLY A 144 16.75 -59.24 6.95
N GLY A 145 17.59 -58.30 6.47
CA GLY A 145 18.84 -57.93 7.14
C GLY A 145 18.68 -57.39 8.58
N ASP A 146 17.51 -56.86 8.92
CA ASP A 146 17.19 -56.36 10.25
C ASP A 146 16.71 -57.45 11.21
N GLY A 147 16.53 -58.69 10.74
CA GLY A 147 16.08 -59.82 11.55
C GLY A 147 17.22 -60.46 12.33
N GLY A 148 16.95 -60.79 13.59
CA GLY A 148 17.92 -61.44 14.46
C GLY A 148 17.25 -62.35 15.50
N PHE A 149 18.03 -63.25 16.06
CA PHE A 149 17.59 -64.11 17.16
C PHE A 149 18.71 -64.37 18.16
N SER A 150 18.35 -64.90 19.33
CA SER A 150 19.30 -65.40 20.34
C SER A 150 19.46 -66.91 20.18
N ASP A 151 20.70 -67.37 20.05
CA ASP A 151 21.06 -68.77 19.94
C ASP A 151 21.60 -69.33 21.27
N ASP A 152 21.92 -70.61 21.28
CA ASP A 152 22.49 -71.33 22.42
C ASP A 152 23.95 -70.94 22.71
N LEU A 153 24.68 -70.50 21.68
CA LEU A 153 26.06 -70.02 21.79
C LEU A 153 26.16 -68.65 22.47
N SER A 154 25.19 -67.77 22.23
CA SER A 154 25.18 -66.39 22.70
C SER A 154 23.81 -65.97 23.25
N PRO A 155 23.26 -66.65 24.27
CA PRO A 155 21.89 -66.43 24.73
C PRO A 155 21.60 -65.01 25.24
N GLY A 156 22.63 -64.30 25.71
CA GLY A 156 22.54 -62.91 26.16
C GLY A 156 22.53 -61.86 25.04
N THR A 157 22.65 -62.29 23.78
CA THR A 157 22.80 -61.43 22.61
C THR A 157 21.81 -61.84 21.54
N ILE A 158 21.21 -60.86 20.89
CA ILE A 158 20.47 -61.07 19.64
C ILE A 158 21.41 -60.71 18.51
N SER A 159 21.62 -61.66 17.60
CA SER A 159 22.51 -61.51 16.46
C SER A 159 21.70 -61.48 15.16
N GLY A 160 21.98 -60.49 14.32
CA GLY A 160 21.37 -60.37 12.99
C GLY A 160 21.92 -61.39 12.00
N PHE A 161 21.27 -61.51 10.85
CA PHE A 161 21.72 -62.39 9.76
C PHE A 161 23.21 -62.18 9.44
N GLY A 162 24.00 -63.26 9.46
CA GLY A 162 25.45 -63.20 9.18
C GLY A 162 26.27 -62.37 10.16
N GLY A 163 25.76 -62.07 11.37
CA GLY A 163 26.46 -61.30 12.40
C GLY A 163 26.64 -59.81 12.09
N GLN A 164 25.87 -59.26 11.13
CA GLN A 164 26.00 -57.88 10.67
C GLN A 164 25.70 -56.83 11.76
N TRP A 165 24.89 -57.20 12.74
CA TRP A 165 24.62 -56.40 13.93
C TRP A 165 24.39 -57.34 15.11
N ASN A 166 24.63 -56.82 16.31
CA ASN A 166 24.27 -57.50 17.55
C ASN A 166 23.76 -56.48 18.56
N GLN A 167 22.84 -56.92 19.41
CA GLN A 167 22.32 -56.12 20.53
C GLN A 167 22.09 -57.02 21.75
N ALA A 168 22.15 -56.44 22.95
CA ALA A 168 21.86 -57.17 24.18
C ALA A 168 20.43 -57.70 24.16
N ASN A 169 20.26 -58.99 24.44
CA ASN A 169 18.96 -59.63 24.49
C ASN A 169 18.13 -59.04 25.64
N PRO A 170 16.98 -58.38 25.35
CA PRO A 170 16.13 -57.80 26.39
C PRO A 170 15.56 -58.84 27.36
N MET A 171 15.56 -60.12 26.99
CA MET A 171 15.09 -61.24 27.81
C MET A 171 16.22 -61.88 28.64
N GLY A 172 17.39 -61.26 28.73
CA GLY A 172 18.55 -61.82 29.44
C GLY A 172 19.15 -62.99 28.66
N SER A 173 19.51 -64.09 29.33
CA SER A 173 20.10 -65.28 28.70
C SER A 173 19.05 -66.24 28.12
N GLN A 174 17.98 -65.72 27.51
CA GLN A 174 16.91 -66.53 26.95
C GLN A 174 17.17 -66.88 25.48
N VAL A 175 17.42 -68.16 25.19
CA VAL A 175 17.56 -68.69 23.83
C VAL A 175 16.24 -68.65 23.07
N GLY A 176 16.28 -68.36 21.77
CA GLY A 176 15.13 -68.42 20.87
C GLY A 176 14.27 -67.17 20.84
N THR A 177 14.75 -66.06 21.39
CA THR A 177 14.10 -64.74 21.27
C THR A 177 14.27 -64.23 19.85
N LEU A 178 13.17 -64.05 19.11
CA LEU A 178 13.15 -63.46 17.77
C LEU A 178 12.96 -61.95 17.87
N ALA A 179 13.74 -61.18 17.10
CA ALA A 179 13.68 -59.73 17.07
C ALA A 179 13.98 -59.13 15.69
N MET A 180 13.60 -57.87 15.54
CA MET A 180 13.96 -56.99 14.43
C MET A 180 14.61 -55.72 14.99
N GLN A 181 15.73 -55.30 14.42
CA GLN A 181 16.32 -53.98 14.70
C GLN A 181 15.53 -52.86 14.00
N VAL A 182 15.36 -51.73 14.68
CA VAL A 182 14.69 -50.52 14.16
C VAL A 182 15.52 -49.27 14.44
N GLY A 183 15.30 -48.19 13.70
CA GLY A 183 15.99 -46.91 13.91
C GLY A 183 17.47 -46.92 13.51
N TYR A 184 17.81 -47.54 12.39
CA TYR A 184 19.16 -47.45 11.84
C TYR A 184 19.37 -46.11 11.12
N ALA A 185 20.47 -45.39 11.43
CA ALA A 185 20.92 -44.15 10.79
C ALA A 185 19.95 -42.93 10.86
N THR A 186 19.30 -42.75 12.00
CA THR A 186 18.27 -41.71 12.22
C THR A 186 18.77 -40.26 12.14
N LEU A 187 20.07 -40.00 12.31
CA LEU A 187 20.67 -38.67 12.15
C LEU A 187 20.50 -38.09 10.73
N GLY A 188 20.36 -38.94 9.71
CA GLY A 188 20.07 -38.48 8.34
C GLY A 188 18.72 -37.77 8.20
N TRP A 189 17.81 -37.98 9.15
CA TRP A 189 16.45 -37.46 9.07
C TRP A 189 16.33 -35.99 9.48
N GLN A 190 17.34 -35.43 10.17
CA GLN A 190 17.38 -33.99 10.52
C GLN A 190 17.58 -33.07 9.30
N GLN A 191 17.87 -33.63 8.12
CA GLN A 191 18.14 -32.86 6.91
C GLN A 191 16.86 -32.47 6.15
N PHE A 192 15.70 -33.03 6.52
CA PHE A 192 14.47 -32.86 5.75
C PHE A 192 13.37 -32.17 6.55
N LEU A 193 12.73 -31.18 5.92
CA LEU A 193 11.50 -30.60 6.42
C LEU A 193 10.30 -31.44 5.95
N ARG A 194 9.39 -31.78 6.88
CA ARG A 194 8.18 -32.56 6.57
C ARG A 194 7.18 -31.74 5.76
N ARG A 195 6.72 -32.30 4.63
CA ARG A 195 5.78 -31.65 3.70
C ARG A 195 4.30 -31.93 4.00
N ASP A 196 4.02 -32.97 4.75
CA ASP A 196 2.68 -33.40 5.16
C ASP A 196 2.12 -32.59 6.34
N GLY A 197 2.92 -31.69 6.93
CA GLY A 197 2.54 -30.85 8.06
C GLY A 197 2.46 -31.59 9.41
N SER A 198 2.76 -32.89 9.44
CA SER A 198 2.69 -33.69 10.68
C SER A 198 3.73 -33.30 11.72
N LEU A 199 4.78 -32.59 11.29
CA LEU A 199 5.79 -32.00 12.15
C LEU A 199 6.05 -30.53 11.75
N PRO A 200 5.34 -29.57 12.38
CA PRO A 200 5.53 -28.16 12.07
C PRO A 200 6.92 -27.68 12.51
N MET A 201 7.44 -26.65 11.82
CA MET A 201 8.67 -25.97 12.23
C MET A 201 8.46 -25.28 13.59
N MET A 202 9.32 -25.58 14.56
CA MET A 202 9.29 -24.92 15.87
C MET A 202 10.24 -23.72 15.97
N GLY A 203 10.96 -23.41 14.88
CA GLY A 203 11.93 -22.32 14.80
C GLY A 203 12.06 -21.77 13.38
N THR A 204 12.89 -20.75 13.22
CA THR A 204 13.11 -20.08 11.92
C THR A 204 13.88 -20.97 10.96
N LEU A 205 13.46 -21.00 9.68
CA LEU A 205 14.26 -21.61 8.61
C LEU A 205 15.49 -20.74 8.35
N ASN A 206 16.69 -21.27 8.64
CA ASN A 206 17.93 -20.57 8.33
C ASN A 206 18.41 -20.98 6.93
N MET A 207 18.28 -20.06 5.97
CA MET A 207 18.77 -20.22 4.60
C MET A 207 20.17 -19.61 4.40
N ARG A 208 20.93 -19.42 5.49
CA ARG A 208 22.29 -18.91 5.46
C ARG A 208 23.29 -20.06 5.61
N ASP A 209 24.24 -20.17 4.70
CA ASP A 209 25.33 -21.13 4.84
C ASP A 209 26.36 -20.70 5.90
N THR A 210 27.34 -21.57 6.14
CA THR A 210 28.42 -21.34 7.10
C THR A 210 29.39 -20.23 6.67
N ALA A 211 29.50 -19.95 5.37
CA ALA A 211 30.25 -18.81 4.83
C ALA A 211 29.46 -17.49 4.98
N GLY A 212 28.20 -17.57 5.34
CA GLY A 212 27.32 -16.45 5.57
C GLY A 212 26.51 -16.01 4.34
N ALA A 213 26.60 -16.72 3.22
CA ALA A 213 25.79 -16.45 2.04
C ALA A 213 24.33 -16.86 2.29
N ARG A 214 23.39 -16.13 1.68
CA ARG A 214 21.95 -16.42 1.76
C ARG A 214 21.53 -17.17 0.49
N HIS A 215 20.61 -18.12 0.63
CA HIS A 215 20.09 -18.91 -0.50
C HIS A 215 18.68 -18.51 -0.90
N ASP A 216 18.40 -18.64 -2.20
CA ASP A 216 17.10 -18.34 -2.80
C ASP A 216 16.09 -19.48 -2.60
N ILE A 217 14.80 -19.13 -2.60
CA ILE A 217 13.70 -20.08 -2.74
C ILE A 217 13.12 -19.91 -4.15
N ALA A 218 13.37 -20.89 -5.02
CA ALA A 218 12.90 -20.87 -6.41
C ALA A 218 11.57 -21.63 -6.59
N ASN A 219 10.80 -21.25 -7.62
CA ASN A 219 9.54 -21.91 -8.01
C ASN A 219 8.43 -21.91 -6.94
N VAL A 220 8.36 -20.85 -6.12
CA VAL A 220 7.27 -20.64 -5.18
C VAL A 220 6.01 -20.21 -5.95
N ASN A 221 4.95 -21.02 -5.91
CA ASN A 221 3.67 -20.65 -6.53
C ASN A 221 2.95 -19.53 -5.76
N ALA A 222 2.98 -19.60 -4.42
CA ALA A 222 2.40 -18.59 -3.54
C ALA A 222 3.20 -18.51 -2.23
N LEU A 223 3.39 -17.28 -1.73
CA LEU A 223 3.94 -17.00 -0.41
C LEU A 223 2.89 -16.20 0.37
N ASP A 224 2.30 -16.83 1.39
CA ASP A 224 1.43 -16.16 2.36
C ASP A 224 2.27 -15.80 3.59
N ALA A 225 2.56 -14.52 3.76
CA ALA A 225 3.41 -14.01 4.83
C ALA A 225 2.74 -12.80 5.48
N GLN A 226 2.67 -12.79 6.81
CA GLN A 226 2.14 -11.66 7.58
C GLN A 226 3.00 -10.39 7.41
N SER A 227 4.31 -10.55 7.21
CA SER A 227 5.25 -9.44 6.98
C SER A 227 6.47 -9.90 6.20
N ALA A 228 6.97 -9.05 5.31
CA ALA A 228 8.25 -9.24 4.63
C ALA A 228 9.19 -8.07 4.97
N SER A 229 10.31 -8.37 5.62
CA SER A 229 11.41 -7.41 5.81
C SER A 229 12.47 -7.67 4.74
N LEU A 230 12.87 -6.62 4.03
CA LEU A 230 13.78 -6.69 2.88
C LEU A 230 15.08 -5.95 3.21
N PRO A 231 15.96 -6.55 4.05
CA PRO A 231 17.15 -5.88 4.57
C PRO A 231 18.26 -5.85 3.53
N GLY A 232 18.33 -4.75 2.76
CA GLY A 232 19.44 -4.42 1.86
C GLY A 232 19.99 -3.03 2.17
N SER A 233 21.30 -2.92 2.40
CA SER A 233 21.97 -1.65 2.76
C SER A 233 22.42 -0.79 1.58
N SER A 234 22.26 -1.26 0.34
CA SER A 234 22.69 -0.51 -0.84
C SER A 234 22.01 -1.04 -2.10
N ASN A 235 21.13 -0.24 -2.70
CA ASN A 235 20.62 -0.33 -4.09
C ASN A 235 20.13 -1.70 -4.62
N ALA A 236 19.87 -2.68 -3.77
CA ALA A 236 19.32 -3.98 -4.15
C ALA A 236 17.80 -4.02 -3.94
N ASN A 237 17.05 -3.30 -4.78
CA ASN A 237 15.69 -3.62 -5.23
C ASN A 237 14.75 -4.25 -4.19
N SER A 238 14.30 -3.47 -3.20
CA SER A 238 13.51 -3.95 -2.06
C SER A 238 12.35 -4.89 -2.45
N MET A 239 11.57 -4.60 -3.49
CA MET A 239 10.72 -5.60 -4.12
C MET A 239 10.62 -5.34 -5.63
N ARG A 240 10.91 -6.35 -6.45
CA ARG A 240 10.78 -6.29 -7.91
C ARG A 240 9.48 -6.96 -8.36
N VAL A 241 8.65 -6.24 -9.10
CA VAL A 241 7.45 -6.76 -9.74
C VAL A 241 7.59 -6.54 -11.25
N GLY A 242 7.87 -7.62 -12.00
CA GLY A 242 8.24 -7.51 -13.41
C GLY A 242 9.50 -6.67 -13.60
N SER A 243 9.39 -5.53 -14.29
CA SER A 243 10.48 -4.56 -14.49
C SER A 243 10.37 -3.31 -13.62
N THR A 244 9.40 -3.28 -12.70
CA THR A 244 9.15 -2.18 -11.77
C THR A 244 9.72 -2.51 -10.39
N TYR A 245 10.24 -1.50 -9.70
CA TYR A 245 10.82 -1.64 -8.37
C TYR A 245 10.08 -0.80 -7.34
N PHE A 246 9.69 -1.42 -6.23
CA PHE A 246 9.36 -0.74 -4.99
C PHE A 246 10.65 -0.59 -4.18
N TYR A 247 11.11 0.64 -4.07
CA TYR A 247 12.42 1.01 -3.56
C TYR A 247 12.30 1.69 -2.19
N GLY A 248 13.14 1.30 -1.24
CA GLY A 248 13.36 2.00 0.02
C GLY A 248 14.84 1.95 0.42
N ASP A 249 15.38 3.08 0.87
CA ASP A 249 16.71 3.19 1.49
C ASP A 249 16.60 3.92 2.84
N THR A 250 17.73 4.31 3.45
CA THR A 250 17.74 5.01 4.75
C THR A 250 17.17 6.44 4.72
N GLN A 251 16.88 6.98 3.54
CA GLN A 251 16.45 8.35 3.29
C GLN A 251 15.18 8.45 2.43
N ASN A 252 14.98 7.54 1.47
CA ASN A 252 14.01 7.68 0.39
C ASN A 252 13.15 6.42 0.23
N THR A 253 11.92 6.61 -0.24
CA THR A 253 11.05 5.56 -0.76
C THR A 253 10.57 5.96 -2.15
N ALA A 254 10.55 5.04 -3.11
CA ALA A 254 10.16 5.33 -4.49
C ALA A 254 9.51 4.13 -5.20
N VAL A 255 8.68 4.39 -6.20
CA VAL A 255 8.25 3.41 -7.21
C VAL A 255 8.96 3.77 -8.51
N ARG A 256 9.78 2.84 -9.04
CA ARG A 256 10.60 3.08 -10.24
C ARG A 256 10.12 2.19 -11.40
N SER A 257 9.56 2.81 -12.43
CA SER A 257 9.22 2.18 -13.72
C SER A 257 10.38 2.28 -14.71
N GLN A 258 10.34 1.48 -15.78
CA GLN A 258 11.26 1.63 -16.91
C GLN A 258 11.03 2.98 -17.64
N PRO A 259 12.02 3.51 -18.37
CA PRO A 259 11.85 4.70 -19.19
C PRO A 259 10.63 4.61 -20.11
N GLY A 260 9.78 5.64 -20.10
CA GLY A 260 8.52 5.67 -20.84
C GLY A 260 7.32 5.00 -20.14
N GLY A 261 7.52 4.34 -19.01
CA GLY A 261 6.44 3.74 -18.21
C GLY A 261 5.87 4.69 -17.16
N GLY A 262 4.56 4.62 -16.93
CA GLY A 262 3.85 5.39 -15.89
C GLY A 262 3.64 4.60 -14.58
N PHE A 263 3.32 5.33 -13.51
CA PHE A 263 2.72 4.76 -12.30
C PHE A 263 1.20 4.93 -12.39
N TYR A 264 0.48 3.83 -12.54
CA TYR A 264 -0.97 3.82 -12.64
C TYR A 264 -1.58 3.27 -11.35
N VAL A 265 -2.53 4.02 -10.79
CA VAL A 265 -3.43 3.53 -9.74
C VAL A 265 -4.72 3.16 -10.45
N GLN A 266 -5.02 1.85 -10.53
CA GLN A 266 -6.11 1.31 -11.34
C GLN A 266 -6.91 0.26 -10.58
N ASP A 267 -8.17 0.06 -11.01
CA ASP A 267 -8.98 -1.07 -10.60
C ASP A 267 -8.55 -2.37 -11.32
N VAL A 268 -9.17 -3.49 -10.98
CA VAL A 268 -8.88 -4.81 -11.59
C VAL A 268 -9.22 -4.88 -13.09
N ASN A 269 -10.00 -3.93 -13.60
CA ASN A 269 -10.37 -3.83 -15.01
C ASN A 269 -9.45 -2.86 -15.79
N GLY A 270 -8.47 -2.24 -15.12
CA GLY A 270 -7.55 -1.28 -15.72
C GLY A 270 -8.07 0.16 -15.82
N ASN A 271 -9.21 0.48 -15.22
CA ASN A 271 -9.69 1.87 -15.14
C ASN A 271 -8.89 2.62 -14.08
N ALA A 272 -8.71 3.94 -14.27
CA ALA A 272 -8.09 4.77 -13.24
C ALA A 272 -8.87 4.66 -11.92
N ALA A 273 -8.14 4.50 -10.82
CA ALA A 273 -8.69 4.42 -9.47
C ALA A 273 -8.21 5.61 -8.63
N ASP A 274 -9.05 6.02 -7.69
CA ASP A 274 -8.76 7.14 -6.80
C ASP A 274 -7.63 6.80 -5.81
N ILE A 275 -6.76 7.77 -5.56
CA ILE A 275 -5.91 7.76 -4.36
C ILE A 275 -6.73 8.38 -3.23
N LYS A 276 -7.28 7.56 -2.34
CA LYS A 276 -8.09 8.00 -1.20
C LYS A 276 -7.23 8.05 0.06
N SER A 277 -7.25 9.18 0.75
CA SER A 277 -6.73 9.33 2.12
C SER A 277 -7.92 9.57 3.05
N SER A 278 -7.90 9.00 4.26
CA SER A 278 -8.90 9.32 5.30
C SER A 278 -8.78 10.76 5.81
N ARG A 279 -7.70 11.44 5.44
CA ARG A 279 -7.42 12.86 5.69
C ARG A 279 -6.92 13.46 4.38
N ASP A 280 -5.70 13.95 4.37
CA ASP A 280 -5.12 14.65 3.23
C ASP A 280 -4.02 13.82 2.55
N ILE A 281 -3.71 14.17 1.31
CA ILE A 281 -2.50 13.75 0.59
C ILE A 281 -1.56 14.96 0.58
N TYR A 282 -0.60 14.99 1.51
CA TYR A 282 0.42 16.04 1.55
C TYR A 282 1.53 15.72 0.56
N THR A 283 1.62 16.51 -0.50
CA THR A 283 2.77 16.54 -1.41
C THR A 283 3.47 17.88 -1.26
N ARG A 284 4.81 17.88 -1.16
CA ARG A 284 5.56 19.14 -1.16
C ARG A 284 5.49 19.80 -2.53
N ASP A 285 5.74 19.02 -3.57
CA ASP A 285 5.73 19.44 -4.97
C ASP A 285 5.05 18.36 -5.82
N VAL A 286 4.17 18.77 -6.74
CA VAL A 286 3.69 17.92 -7.84
C VAL A 286 4.37 18.39 -9.12
N TYR A 287 5.40 17.68 -9.56
CA TYR A 287 6.12 18.01 -10.80
C TYR A 287 5.48 17.28 -11.99
N ALA A 288 4.47 17.91 -12.59
CA ALA A 288 3.75 17.40 -13.75
C ALA A 288 3.57 18.49 -14.81
N ASN A 289 3.54 18.12 -16.10
CA ASN A 289 3.32 19.06 -17.19
C ASN A 289 1.89 19.64 -17.16
N THR A 290 0.90 18.78 -16.84
CA THR A 290 -0.50 19.17 -16.65
C THR A 290 -1.03 18.51 -15.40
N THR A 291 -1.80 19.26 -14.60
CA THR A 291 -2.61 18.74 -13.50
C THR A 291 -4.07 19.16 -13.74
N GLN A 292 -4.99 18.22 -13.64
CA GLN A 292 -6.43 18.49 -13.76
C GLN A 292 -7.09 18.16 -12.43
N ALA A 293 -7.88 19.10 -11.92
CA ALA A 293 -8.62 18.95 -10.68
C ALA A 293 -10.01 19.58 -10.85
N ASN A 294 -11.03 18.98 -10.24
CA ASN A 294 -12.37 19.57 -10.22
C ASN A 294 -12.38 20.85 -9.36
N GLU A 295 -11.68 20.83 -8.23
CA GLU A 295 -11.54 21.96 -7.30
C GLU A 295 -10.13 21.99 -6.70
N SER A 296 -9.64 23.19 -6.39
CA SER A 296 -8.33 23.42 -5.77
C SER A 296 -8.44 24.47 -4.67
N TYR A 297 -8.16 24.08 -3.43
CA TYR A 297 -8.08 25.00 -2.28
C TYR A 297 -6.62 25.27 -1.93
N VAL A 298 -6.22 26.54 -1.90
CA VAL A 298 -4.83 26.94 -1.62
C VAL A 298 -4.82 27.88 -0.43
N ASN A 299 -4.19 27.46 0.68
CA ASN A 299 -4.04 28.29 1.89
C ASN A 299 -3.07 29.47 1.70
N GLY A 300 -2.26 29.43 0.64
CA GLY A 300 -1.31 30.48 0.26
C GLY A 300 -1.59 31.05 -1.13
N TRP A 301 -0.53 31.59 -1.74
CA TRP A 301 -0.62 32.21 -3.05
C TRP A 301 -0.77 31.19 -4.18
N PHE A 302 -1.75 31.39 -5.07
CA PHE A 302 -1.70 30.83 -6.42
C PHE A 302 -0.65 31.58 -7.23
N ARG A 303 0.38 30.87 -7.71
CA ARG A 303 1.51 31.49 -8.42
C ARG A 303 1.56 30.98 -9.86
N ALA A 304 1.22 31.85 -10.80
CA ALA A 304 1.56 31.65 -12.21
C ALA A 304 3.08 31.89 -12.41
N ARG A 305 3.73 31.08 -13.24
CA ARG A 305 5.17 31.19 -13.58
C ARG A 305 5.34 31.54 -15.05
N ASN A 306 6.49 32.14 -15.38
CA ASN A 306 6.80 32.64 -16.73
C ASN A 306 5.71 33.61 -17.20
N ASP A 307 5.38 33.59 -18.49
CA ASP A 307 4.30 34.40 -19.08
C ASP A 307 2.91 33.78 -18.86
N GLY A 308 2.80 32.84 -17.92
CA GLY A 308 1.56 32.16 -17.56
C GLY A 308 0.59 33.05 -16.78
N GLY A 309 -0.62 32.53 -16.56
CA GLY A 309 -1.67 33.27 -15.87
C GLY A 309 -2.84 32.37 -15.46
N ILE A 310 -4.00 32.99 -15.26
CA ILE A 310 -5.27 32.28 -15.07
C ILE A 310 -5.98 32.28 -16.42
N TYR A 311 -6.28 31.10 -16.96
CA TYR A 311 -6.96 30.97 -18.25
C TYR A 311 -8.23 30.12 -18.11
N TRP A 312 -9.34 30.67 -18.59
CA TRP A 312 -10.64 29.99 -18.66
C TRP A 312 -10.88 29.52 -20.08
N GLU A 313 -10.47 28.28 -20.37
CA GLU A 313 -10.48 27.68 -21.71
C GLU A 313 -11.85 27.75 -22.39
N LYS A 314 -12.91 27.38 -21.67
CA LYS A 314 -14.29 27.42 -22.19
C LYS A 314 -14.70 28.78 -22.78
N TRP A 315 -14.18 29.88 -22.21
CA TRP A 315 -14.58 31.24 -22.57
C TRP A 315 -13.50 32.00 -23.35
N GLY A 316 -12.33 31.38 -23.56
CA GLY A 316 -11.18 31.99 -24.22
C GLY A 316 -10.76 33.30 -23.57
N GLY A 317 -10.80 33.37 -22.23
CA GLY A 317 -10.51 34.57 -21.43
C GLY A 317 -9.57 34.24 -20.26
N GLY A 318 -9.10 35.26 -19.54
CA GLY A 318 -8.04 35.06 -18.55
C GLY A 318 -7.44 36.33 -17.99
N TRP A 319 -6.50 36.15 -17.08
CA TRP A 319 -5.58 37.17 -16.57
C TRP A 319 -4.15 36.74 -16.87
N TYR A 320 -3.36 37.62 -17.46
CA TYR A 320 -1.94 37.36 -17.74
C TYR A 320 -1.11 38.63 -17.56
N MET A 321 0.21 38.47 -17.51
CA MET A 321 1.18 39.56 -17.49
C MET A 321 2.22 39.31 -18.58
N SER A 322 2.59 40.36 -19.30
CA SER A 322 3.69 40.35 -20.30
C SER A 322 4.82 41.31 -19.92
N ASP A 323 4.67 41.96 -18.77
CA ASP A 323 5.64 42.86 -18.16
C ASP A 323 5.38 42.89 -16.64
N PRO A 324 6.32 43.43 -15.84
CA PRO A 324 6.19 43.44 -14.38
C PRO A 324 5.14 44.40 -13.81
N SER A 325 4.52 45.28 -14.62
CA SER A 325 3.71 46.41 -14.16
C SER A 325 2.21 46.18 -14.27
N TRP A 326 1.76 45.41 -15.28
CA TRP A 326 0.34 45.35 -15.65
C TRP A 326 -0.22 43.94 -15.70
N ILE A 327 -1.32 43.74 -14.99
CA ILE A 327 -2.23 42.61 -15.22
C ILE A 327 -3.15 42.96 -16.40
N ARG A 328 -3.30 42.03 -17.34
CA ARG A 328 -4.11 42.19 -18.55
C ARG A 328 -5.21 41.17 -18.64
N ALA A 329 -6.36 41.61 -19.14
CA ALA A 329 -7.43 40.71 -19.55
C ALA A 329 -7.01 40.00 -20.85
N TYR A 330 -6.88 38.68 -20.81
CA TYR A 330 -6.57 37.87 -21.98
C TYR A 330 -7.65 38.06 -23.07
N ASN A 331 -7.25 38.18 -24.34
CA ASN A 331 -8.12 38.52 -25.47
C ASN A 331 -8.92 39.83 -25.31
N GLY A 332 -8.45 40.77 -24.48
CA GLY A 332 -9.13 42.05 -24.27
C GLY A 332 -10.52 41.91 -23.66
N LYS A 333 -10.77 40.87 -22.84
CA LYS A 333 -12.06 40.67 -22.18
C LYS A 333 -12.39 41.84 -21.24
N ASN A 334 -13.68 42.18 -21.17
CA ASN A 334 -14.18 43.20 -20.25
C ASN A 334 -14.27 42.65 -18.82
N ILE A 335 -14.16 43.55 -17.83
CA ILE A 335 -14.42 43.23 -16.41
C ILE A 335 -15.86 43.62 -16.09
N TRP A 336 -16.68 42.64 -15.75
CA TRP A 336 -18.02 42.86 -15.21
C TRP A 336 -18.04 42.52 -13.72
N THR A 337 -18.34 43.50 -12.89
CA THR A 337 -18.53 43.30 -11.45
C THR A 337 -19.80 44.02 -11.00
N PRO A 338 -20.70 43.36 -10.26
CA PRO A 338 -21.84 44.04 -9.63
C PRO A 338 -21.43 44.85 -8.39
N GLY A 339 -20.20 44.65 -7.90
CA GLY A 339 -19.64 45.36 -6.75
C GLY A 339 -18.77 46.56 -7.15
N THR A 340 -18.09 47.13 -6.16
CA THR A 340 -17.16 48.25 -6.38
C THR A 340 -15.82 47.75 -6.89
N LEU A 341 -15.30 48.40 -7.94
CA LEU A 341 -13.87 48.34 -8.28
C LEU A 341 -13.18 49.52 -7.59
N GLN A 342 -12.41 49.25 -6.54
CA GLN A 342 -11.65 50.25 -5.79
C GLN A 342 -10.23 50.35 -6.35
N ALA A 343 -9.73 51.56 -6.53
CA ALA A 343 -8.34 51.85 -6.86
C ALA A 343 -7.87 53.02 -5.98
N ASP A 344 -6.81 52.81 -5.19
CA ASP A 344 -6.26 53.85 -4.32
C ASP A 344 -5.35 54.82 -5.09
N GLY A 345 -4.83 54.38 -6.23
CA GLY A 345 -4.10 55.21 -7.19
C GLY A 345 -5.04 55.86 -8.22
N SER A 346 -4.56 55.99 -9.46
CA SER A 346 -5.33 56.57 -10.57
C SER A 346 -6.09 55.51 -11.37
N VAL A 347 -7.31 55.84 -11.81
CA VAL A 347 -7.99 55.11 -12.89
C VAL A 347 -7.69 55.81 -14.21
N SER A 348 -6.77 55.25 -15.00
CA SER A 348 -6.47 55.75 -16.35
C SER A 348 -7.36 55.05 -17.37
N SER A 349 -8.34 55.76 -17.93
CA SER A 349 -9.28 55.26 -18.93
C SER A 349 -9.40 56.25 -20.09
N GLY A 350 -9.70 55.75 -21.29
CA GLY A 350 -10.00 56.61 -22.44
C GLY A 350 -11.27 57.44 -22.24
N TYR A 351 -12.28 56.89 -21.56
CA TYR A 351 -13.47 57.62 -21.12
C TYR A 351 -14.12 56.92 -19.91
N ILE A 352 -14.95 57.66 -19.17
CA ILE A 352 -15.78 57.14 -18.08
C ILE A 352 -17.24 57.37 -18.45
N SER A 353 -18.01 56.28 -18.58
CA SER A 353 -19.46 56.31 -18.77
C SER A 353 -20.14 55.79 -17.52
N SER A 354 -21.01 56.60 -16.91
CA SER A 354 -21.76 56.26 -15.71
C SER A 354 -23.26 56.41 -15.96
N TRP A 355 -24.04 55.39 -15.62
CA TRP A 355 -25.51 55.45 -15.69
C TRP A 355 -26.11 56.22 -14.50
N GLY A 356 -25.29 56.51 -13.49
CA GLY A 356 -25.65 57.29 -12.32
C GLY A 356 -24.84 58.57 -12.25
N ARG A 357 -24.27 58.85 -11.08
CA ARG A 357 -23.46 60.05 -10.83
C ARG A 357 -21.98 59.71 -10.89
N VAL A 358 -21.19 60.64 -11.42
CA VAL A 358 -19.75 60.72 -11.15
C VAL A 358 -19.57 61.66 -9.96
N ARG A 359 -18.80 61.24 -8.94
CA ARG A 359 -18.56 62.04 -7.73
C ARG A 359 -17.07 62.09 -7.45
N SER A 360 -16.57 63.28 -7.14
CA SER A 360 -15.25 63.47 -6.52
C SER A 360 -15.44 63.81 -5.03
N GLY A 361 -14.49 63.41 -4.19
CA GLY A 361 -14.44 63.79 -2.77
C GLY A 361 -13.94 65.21 -2.55
N GLU A 362 -13.29 65.81 -3.55
CA GLU A 362 -12.68 67.14 -3.48
C GLU A 362 -13.10 67.98 -4.70
N TYR A 363 -12.37 67.86 -5.82
CA TYR A 363 -12.64 68.62 -7.06
C TYR A 363 -12.69 67.69 -8.28
N MET A 364 -13.35 68.13 -9.36
CA MET A 364 -13.25 67.51 -10.68
C MET A 364 -12.34 68.36 -11.56
N GLN A 365 -11.22 67.78 -12.01
CA GLN A 365 -10.32 68.42 -12.96
C GLN A 365 -10.71 68.06 -14.39
N ILE A 366 -10.79 69.07 -15.25
CA ILE A 366 -11.03 68.90 -16.69
C ILE A 366 -9.80 69.42 -17.43
N ASP A 367 -9.00 68.53 -18.00
CA ASP A 367 -7.74 68.92 -18.64
C ASP A 367 -7.91 69.46 -20.06
N GLY A 368 -9.01 69.12 -20.72
CA GLY A 368 -9.31 69.61 -22.06
C GLY A 368 -9.48 71.13 -22.11
N ILE A 369 -8.67 71.79 -22.94
CA ILE A 369 -8.78 73.22 -23.24
C ILE A 369 -9.74 73.40 -24.42
N ALA A 370 -10.74 74.24 -24.22
CA ALA A 370 -11.67 74.69 -25.24
C ALA A 370 -11.52 76.20 -25.44
N ASN A 371 -11.59 76.63 -26.71
CA ASN A 371 -11.59 78.05 -27.03
C ASN A 371 -13.02 78.52 -27.23
N GLU A 372 -13.32 79.70 -26.71
CA GLU A 372 -14.62 80.32 -26.85
C GLU A 372 -14.99 80.49 -28.34
N ASN A 373 -16.26 80.23 -28.67
CA ASN A 373 -16.81 80.25 -30.03
C ASN A 373 -16.23 79.22 -31.00
N TRP A 374 -15.42 78.26 -30.54
CA TRP A 374 -15.03 77.13 -31.37
C TRP A 374 -16.11 76.05 -31.38
N GLY A 375 -16.11 75.26 -32.46
CA GLY A 375 -17.01 74.13 -32.63
C GLY A 375 -16.89 73.12 -31.50
N CYS A 376 -18.03 72.65 -31.00
CA CYS A 376 -18.11 71.63 -29.96
C CYS A 376 -19.29 70.69 -30.19
N GLY A 377 -19.21 69.48 -29.65
CA GLY A 377 -20.31 68.53 -29.72
C GLY A 377 -20.06 67.30 -28.82
N PRO A 378 -21.11 66.71 -28.24
CA PRO A 378 -22.50 67.17 -28.27
C PRO A 378 -22.75 68.43 -27.41
N ASN A 379 -23.90 69.08 -27.59
CA ASN A 379 -24.34 70.13 -26.67
C ASN A 379 -24.43 69.59 -25.24
N GLY A 380 -24.08 70.40 -24.26
CA GLY A 380 -24.06 70.02 -22.84
C GLY A 380 -22.70 69.52 -22.33
N LEU A 381 -21.69 69.37 -23.20
CA LEU A 381 -20.32 69.17 -22.73
C LEU A 381 -19.86 70.34 -21.86
N VAL A 382 -19.09 70.02 -20.82
CA VAL A 382 -18.47 70.98 -19.91
C VAL A 382 -16.95 70.89 -20.09
N GLY A 383 -16.31 72.04 -20.24
CA GLY A 383 -14.87 72.17 -20.45
C GLY A 383 -14.33 73.41 -19.75
N ARG A 384 -13.08 73.79 -20.04
CA ARG A 384 -12.50 75.05 -19.58
C ARG A 384 -11.68 75.74 -20.67
N ASP A 385 -11.50 77.04 -20.55
CA ASP A 385 -10.50 77.75 -21.36
C ASP A 385 -9.07 77.58 -20.80
N GLY A 386 -8.09 78.14 -21.51
CA GLY A 386 -6.68 78.13 -21.11
C GLY A 386 -6.44 78.64 -19.68
N PRO A 387 -6.96 79.83 -19.33
CA PRO A 387 -6.94 80.37 -17.97
C PRO A 387 -7.70 79.56 -16.91
N GLY A 388 -8.70 78.76 -17.31
CA GLY A 388 -9.45 77.87 -16.42
C GLY A 388 -10.92 78.28 -16.18
N ALA A 389 -11.46 79.24 -16.92
CA ALA A 389 -12.87 79.57 -16.86
C ALA A 389 -13.73 78.44 -17.45
N LEU A 390 -14.86 78.14 -16.80
CA LEU A 390 -15.75 77.05 -17.19
C LEU A 390 -16.50 77.38 -18.48
N LEU A 391 -16.44 76.46 -19.44
CA LEU A 391 -17.14 76.54 -20.72
C LEU A 391 -18.22 75.46 -20.80
N SER A 392 -19.32 75.77 -21.47
CA SER A 392 -20.35 74.80 -21.85
C SER A 392 -20.59 74.83 -23.34
N CYS A 393 -20.72 73.66 -23.95
CA CYS A 393 -21.08 73.53 -25.35
C CYS A 393 -22.57 73.84 -25.55
N GLN A 394 -22.87 74.90 -26.28
CA GLN A 394 -24.24 75.36 -26.54
C GLN A 394 -24.40 75.69 -28.03
N ASN A 395 -25.43 75.13 -28.67
CA ASN A 395 -25.69 75.30 -30.11
C ASN A 395 -24.45 75.03 -30.99
N GLY A 396 -23.67 74.02 -30.63
CA GLY A 396 -22.46 73.62 -31.35
C GLY A 396 -21.24 74.52 -31.12
N LEU A 397 -21.30 75.48 -30.19
CA LEU A 397 -20.19 76.39 -29.87
C LEU A 397 -19.87 76.42 -28.38
N TRP A 398 -18.59 76.50 -28.03
CA TRP A 398 -18.15 76.71 -26.64
C TRP A 398 -18.52 78.12 -26.16
N LYS A 399 -19.24 78.20 -25.04
CA LYS A 399 -19.67 79.46 -24.41
C LYS A 399 -19.25 79.50 -22.95
N LYS A 400 -18.84 80.67 -22.45
CA LYS A 400 -18.56 80.87 -21.03
C LYS A 400 -19.83 80.75 -20.20
N LEU A 401 -19.72 80.08 -19.05
CA LEU A 401 -20.78 80.00 -18.06
C LEU A 401 -20.69 81.20 -17.11
N GLY A 402 -21.70 82.07 -17.14
CA GLY A 402 -21.80 83.23 -16.25
C GLY A 402 -21.33 84.53 -16.90
N GLY A 403 -22.28 85.23 -17.53
CA GLY A 403 -22.10 86.56 -18.09
C GLY A 403 -21.75 86.53 -19.57
N SER A 404 -22.76 86.68 -20.43
CA SER A 404 -22.52 87.32 -21.72
C SER A 404 -21.83 88.64 -21.40
N ASP A 405 -20.58 88.84 -21.83
CA ASP A 405 -20.03 90.19 -21.92
C ASP A 405 -21.11 91.04 -22.61
N PRO A 406 -21.61 92.10 -21.95
CA PRO A 406 -22.70 92.87 -22.50
C PRO A 406 -22.25 93.41 -23.86
N PRO A 407 -23.07 93.29 -24.91
CA PRO A 407 -22.68 93.69 -26.26
C PRO A 407 -22.11 95.12 -26.26
N ALA A 408 -21.08 95.35 -27.06
CA ALA A 408 -20.40 96.63 -27.18
C ALA A 408 -21.43 97.78 -27.32
N GLY A 409 -21.35 98.78 -26.43
CA GLY A 409 -22.32 99.87 -26.32
C GLY A 409 -23.26 99.83 -25.11
N SER A 410 -23.11 98.83 -24.21
CA SER A 410 -23.90 98.77 -22.99
C SER A 410 -23.38 99.74 -21.91
N LEU A 411 -24.27 100.57 -21.35
CA LEU A 411 -23.97 101.42 -20.19
C LEU A 411 -24.25 100.62 -18.91
N CYS A 412 -23.22 100.45 -18.09
CA CYS A 412 -23.29 99.72 -16.83
C CYS A 412 -23.30 100.68 -15.65
N GLY A 413 -24.19 100.44 -14.69
CA GLY A 413 -24.27 101.18 -13.43
C GLY A 413 -24.10 100.27 -12.24
N VAL A 414 -23.62 100.82 -11.12
CA VAL A 414 -23.52 100.10 -9.84
C VAL A 414 -24.86 100.20 -9.13
N GLN A 415 -25.55 99.07 -8.94
CA GLN A 415 -26.81 99.02 -8.20
C GLN A 415 -26.54 98.69 -6.72
N TRP A 416 -27.04 99.54 -5.83
CA TRP A 416 -26.93 99.38 -4.36
C TRP A 416 -28.20 98.81 -3.75
N ASN A 417 -28.57 97.60 -4.16
CA ASN A 417 -29.67 96.88 -3.50
C ASN A 417 -29.08 95.74 -2.70
N THR A 418 -29.09 95.86 -1.36
CA THR A 418 -28.69 94.85 -0.35
C THR A 418 -27.23 94.81 0.17
N GLY A 419 -26.48 95.91 0.08
CA GLY A 419 -25.23 96.08 0.85
C GLY A 419 -23.96 95.50 0.20
N ALA A 420 -24.04 95.06 -1.06
CA ALA A 420 -22.88 94.81 -1.91
C ALA A 420 -23.12 95.44 -3.29
N PRO A 421 -22.14 96.14 -3.90
CA PRO A 421 -22.30 96.74 -5.22
C PRO A 421 -22.38 95.63 -6.28
N THR A 422 -23.52 95.49 -6.96
CA THR A 422 -23.63 94.66 -8.16
C THR A 422 -23.63 95.55 -9.41
N VAL A 423 -22.80 95.23 -10.40
CA VAL A 423 -22.77 95.94 -11.68
C VAL A 423 -23.94 95.41 -12.52
N SER A 424 -24.90 96.27 -12.82
CA SER A 424 -26.02 95.97 -13.71
C SER A 424 -25.83 96.71 -15.03
N CYS A 425 -25.78 95.95 -16.13
CA CYS A 425 -25.66 96.49 -17.47
C CYS A 425 -27.02 96.38 -18.16
N MET A 426 -27.60 97.52 -18.55
CA MET A 426 -28.82 97.50 -19.37
C MET A 426 -28.43 97.63 -20.84
N GLY A 427 -28.90 96.70 -21.67
CA GLY A 427 -28.84 96.86 -23.12
C GLY A 427 -29.81 97.96 -23.55
N ILE A 428 -29.31 98.98 -24.26
CA ILE A 428 -30.18 99.94 -24.95
C ILE A 428 -30.67 99.25 -26.23
N GLY A 429 -31.93 98.78 -26.21
CA GLY A 429 -32.58 98.15 -27.36
C GLY A 429 -33.49 99.12 -28.11
N TRP A 430 -33.49 99.05 -29.44
CA TRP A 430 -34.37 99.81 -30.33
C TRP A 430 -35.78 99.19 -30.34
N GLY A 431 -36.59 99.51 -29.33
CA GLY A 431 -38.04 99.33 -29.39
C GLY A 431 -38.69 100.59 -29.96
N SER A 432 -39.61 100.44 -30.90
CA SER A 432 -40.31 101.48 -31.67
C SER A 432 -40.83 102.67 -30.84
N GLY A 433 -40.01 103.69 -30.64
CA GLY A 433 -40.35 104.92 -29.90
C GLY A 433 -39.09 105.63 -29.38
N PRO A 434 -39.19 106.90 -28.94
CA PRO A 434 -38.06 107.62 -28.36
C PRO A 434 -37.59 106.92 -27.08
N MET A 435 -36.26 106.92 -26.85
CA MET A 435 -35.61 106.31 -25.68
C MET A 435 -36.33 106.63 -24.37
N ALA A 436 -36.91 105.61 -23.72
CA ALA A 436 -37.67 105.75 -22.47
C ALA A 436 -37.12 104.83 -21.38
N CYS A 437 -37.08 105.32 -20.14
CA CYS A 437 -36.67 104.53 -18.98
C CYS A 437 -37.75 103.50 -18.60
N PRO A 438 -37.37 102.32 -18.06
CA PRO A 438 -38.32 101.36 -17.51
C PRO A 438 -39.20 101.99 -16.41
N GLY A 439 -40.41 101.45 -16.21
CA GLY A 439 -41.34 101.92 -15.17
C GLY A 439 -40.68 101.97 -13.78
N GLY A 440 -40.83 103.09 -13.08
CA GLY A 440 -40.21 103.33 -11.76
C GLY A 440 -38.83 104.01 -11.79
N TRP A 441 -38.35 104.43 -12.97
CA TRP A 441 -37.08 105.12 -13.15
C TRP A 441 -37.26 106.45 -13.90
N GLY A 442 -36.51 107.46 -13.48
CA GLY A 442 -36.44 108.78 -14.09
C GLY A 442 -35.29 108.95 -15.03
N ARG A 443 -35.53 109.73 -16.08
CA ARG A 443 -34.51 110.09 -17.07
C ARG A 443 -33.68 111.27 -16.53
N THR A 444 -32.38 111.07 -16.37
CA THR A 444 -31.42 112.12 -16.00
C THR A 444 -30.47 112.37 -17.18
N GLU A 445 -30.27 113.63 -17.55
CA GLU A 445 -29.32 114.01 -18.60
C GLU A 445 -27.89 114.02 -18.04
N VAL A 446 -26.97 113.41 -18.79
CA VAL A 446 -25.58 113.17 -18.34
C VAL A 446 -24.59 113.98 -19.15
N LEU A 447 -24.90 114.24 -20.42
CA LEU A 447 -24.05 115.02 -21.32
C LEU A 447 -24.90 115.65 -22.43
N VAL A 448 -24.61 116.90 -22.75
CA VAL A 448 -25.08 117.55 -23.98
C VAL A 448 -23.87 118.06 -24.76
N GLU A 449 -23.70 117.55 -25.97
CA GLU A 449 -22.63 118.00 -26.86
C GLU A 449 -23.13 118.10 -28.30
N GLY A 450 -22.97 119.27 -28.91
CA GLY A 450 -23.36 119.50 -30.31
C GLY A 450 -24.86 119.28 -30.60
N GLY A 451 -25.75 119.47 -29.62
CA GLY A 451 -27.18 119.22 -29.75
C GLY A 451 -27.59 117.75 -29.60
N ASN A 452 -26.64 116.85 -29.30
CA ASN A 452 -26.92 115.47 -28.93
C ASN A 452 -27.03 115.35 -27.41
N HIS A 453 -28.07 114.65 -26.96
CA HIS A 453 -28.37 114.48 -25.54
C HIS A 453 -28.12 113.02 -25.13
N MET A 454 -27.34 112.83 -24.08
CA MET A 454 -27.11 111.53 -23.47
C MET A 454 -27.87 111.46 -22.14
N TYR A 455 -28.65 110.41 -21.96
CA TYR A 455 -29.49 110.22 -20.78
C TYR A 455 -29.14 108.91 -20.05
N MET A 456 -29.20 108.91 -18.73
CA MET A 456 -29.20 107.71 -17.88
C MET A 456 -30.56 107.56 -17.19
N CYS A 457 -30.93 106.31 -16.87
CA CYS A 457 -32.10 106.03 -16.04
C CYS A 457 -31.66 105.91 -14.58
N VAL A 458 -32.20 106.77 -13.71
CA VAL A 458 -31.97 106.79 -12.26
C VAL A 458 -33.28 106.46 -11.56
N LYS A 459 -33.27 105.56 -10.58
CA LYS A 459 -34.49 105.21 -9.85
C LYS A 459 -34.92 106.41 -9.00
N TYR A 460 -36.21 106.79 -9.06
CA TYR A 460 -36.75 107.79 -8.14
C TYR A 460 -36.74 107.28 -6.70
#